data_AF-A0ABD0LD83-F1
#
_entry.id   AF-A0ABD0LD83-F1
#
_cell.length_a   1.000
_cell.length_b   1.000
_cell.length_c   1.000
_cell.angle_alpha   90.00
_cell.angle_beta   90.00
_cell.angle_gamma   90.00
#
_symmetry.space_group_name_H-M   'P 1'
#
loop_
_entity.id
_entity.type
_entity.pdbx_description
1 polymer ?
#
loop_
_entity_poly.entity_id
_entity_poly.type
_entity_poly.pdbx_seq_one_letter_code
_entity_poly.pdbx_strand_id
1 'polypeptide(L)'
;MFTEQVCRKWLDRDVVGCNGKVEMKFLKQSRYQDANVVHGAVQTLRQNPNRRSIVVLATGLHDNLNFRAMQQKVLLPLLRNRTREELSRPRLVWMSVPCPGLLKNGNQRQGRENVLRFNREMARFLRTWHVPVLERFNMTDGVMSFDGTHFGLGLNRAAAQVILYYLRELRLKRLW
;
A
#
# COMPACT_ATOMS: atom_id res chain seq x y z
N MET A 1 12.89 -16.88 -19.03
CA MET A 1 12.97 -15.76 -18.06
C MET A 1 11.59 -15.12 -17.97
N PHE A 2 10.91 -15.17 -16.83
CA PHE A 2 9.59 -14.55 -16.69
C PHE A 2 9.76 -13.03 -16.57
N THR A 3 9.15 -12.26 -17.48
CA THR A 3 9.18 -10.79 -17.40
C THR A 3 8.14 -10.31 -16.38
N GLU A 4 8.30 -9.07 -15.90
CA GLU A 4 7.32 -8.41 -15.04
C GLU A 4 5.89 -8.48 -15.63
N GLN A 5 5.76 -8.29 -16.95
CA GLN A 5 4.48 -8.41 -17.66
C GLN A 5 3.89 -9.82 -17.57
N VAL A 6 4.71 -10.88 -17.67
CA VAL A 6 4.22 -12.26 -17.54
C VAL A 6 3.74 -12.51 -16.11
N CYS A 7 4.50 -12.10 -15.09
CA CYS A 7 4.07 -12.24 -13.69
C CYS A 7 2.77 -11.47 -13.40
N ARG A 8 2.60 -10.27 -13.99
CA ARG A 8 1.38 -9.46 -13.83
C ARG A 8 0.13 -10.14 -14.38
N LYS A 9 0.21 -10.82 -15.52
CA LYS A 9 -0.92 -11.59 -16.07
C LYS A 9 -1.41 -12.71 -15.13
N TRP A 10 -0.54 -13.20 -14.24
CA TRP A 10 -0.89 -14.20 -13.23
C TRP A 10 -1.40 -13.60 -11.91
N LEU A 11 -1.30 -12.28 -11.72
CA LEU A 11 -1.77 -11.58 -10.52
C LEU A 11 -3.23 -11.15 -10.63
N ASP A 12 -3.68 -10.72 -11.82
CA ASP A 12 -5.06 -10.27 -12.07
C ASP A 12 -5.99 -11.44 -12.41
N ARG A 13 -6.14 -12.37 -11.46
CA ARG A 13 -7.04 -13.51 -11.62
C ARG A 13 -7.84 -13.78 -10.37
N ASP A 14 -9.01 -14.35 -10.58
CA ASP A 14 -9.77 -14.98 -9.53
C ASP A 14 -9.00 -16.19 -9.00
N VAL A 15 -8.70 -16.18 -7.70
CA VAL A 15 -8.08 -17.32 -7.03
C VAL A 15 -9.12 -17.93 -6.10
N VAL A 16 -9.38 -19.22 -6.29
CA VAL A 16 -10.16 -20.02 -5.35
C VAL A 16 -9.18 -20.62 -4.35
N GLY A 17 -9.38 -20.33 -3.06
CA GLY A 17 -8.55 -20.83 -1.98
C GLY A 17 -9.34 -20.91 -0.68
N CYS A 18 -9.09 -21.94 0.13
CA CYS A 18 -9.74 -22.16 1.43
C CYS A 18 -11.29 -22.08 1.36
N ASN A 19 -11.91 -22.74 0.38
CA ASN A 19 -13.36 -22.76 0.15
C ASN A 19 -14.00 -21.39 -0.10
N GLY A 20 -13.20 -20.39 -0.49
CA GLY A 20 -13.66 -19.05 -0.87
C GLY A 20 -13.07 -18.60 -2.19
N LYS A 21 -13.70 -17.59 -2.80
CA LYS A 21 -13.20 -16.90 -3.98
C LYS A 21 -12.63 -15.55 -3.57
N VAL A 22 -11.35 -15.32 -3.86
CA VAL A 22 -10.69 -14.03 -3.65
C VAL A 22 -10.29 -13.49 -5.02
N GLU A 23 -10.75 -12.29 -5.33
CA GLU A 23 -10.30 -11.54 -6.50
C GLU A 23 -9.17 -10.61 -6.06
N MET A 24 -7.98 -10.84 -6.59
CA MET A 24 -6.83 -9.96 -6.39
C MET A 24 -6.59 -9.17 -7.68
N LYS A 25 -6.38 -7.86 -7.54
CA LYS A 25 -5.97 -6.99 -8.64
C LYS A 25 -4.70 -6.25 -8.29
N PHE A 26 -3.75 -6.28 -9.21
CA PHE A 26 -2.57 -5.44 -9.17
C PHE A 26 -2.81 -4.19 -10.00
N LEU A 27 -2.87 -3.04 -9.34
CA LEU A 27 -3.01 -1.76 -10.02
C LEU A 27 -1.66 -1.08 -10.13
N LYS A 28 -1.18 -0.87 -11.35
CA LYS A 28 0.09 -0.16 -11.56
C LYS A 28 -0.11 1.32 -11.26
N GLN A 29 0.44 1.75 -10.14
CA GLN A 29 0.60 3.16 -9.81
C GLN A 29 2.03 3.34 -9.32
N SER A 30 2.82 4.16 -10.01
CA SER A 30 4.21 4.40 -9.62
C SER A 30 4.41 5.81 -9.12
N ARG A 31 3.64 6.78 -9.62
CA ARG A 31 3.77 8.20 -9.27
C ARG A 31 2.45 8.83 -8.84
N TYR A 32 2.47 10.08 -8.34
CA TYR A 32 1.22 10.80 -8.09
C TYR A 32 0.43 11.11 -9.36
N GLN A 33 1.08 11.17 -10.53
CA GLN A 33 0.39 11.42 -11.80
C GLN A 33 -0.61 10.29 -12.11
N ASP A 34 -0.37 9.10 -11.58
CA ASP A 34 -1.24 7.93 -11.75
C ASP A 34 -2.38 7.88 -10.70
N ALA A 35 -2.62 8.98 -9.95
CA ALA A 35 -3.60 9.02 -8.86
C ALA A 35 -5.00 8.55 -9.29
N ASN A 36 -5.39 8.81 -10.54
CA ASN A 36 -6.67 8.40 -11.10
C ASN A 36 -6.88 6.87 -11.03
N VAL A 37 -5.82 6.07 -11.10
CA VAL A 37 -5.90 4.59 -10.98
C VAL A 37 -6.37 4.20 -9.57
N VAL A 38 -5.78 4.84 -8.55
CA VAL A 38 -6.15 4.60 -7.15
C VAL A 38 -7.55 5.15 -6.87
N HIS A 39 -7.85 6.34 -7.39
CA HIS A 39 -9.16 6.97 -7.25
C HIS A 39 -10.27 6.10 -7.83
N GLY A 40 -10.09 5.60 -9.05
CA GLY A 40 -11.01 4.67 -9.69
C GLY A 40 -11.22 3.41 -8.86
N ALA A 41 -10.14 2.79 -8.37
CA ALA A 41 -10.24 1.57 -7.56
C ALA A 41 -11.02 1.76 -6.26
N VAL A 42 -10.71 2.82 -5.50
CA VAL A 42 -11.44 3.14 -4.26
C VAL A 42 -12.89 3.49 -4.58
N GLN A 43 -13.16 4.21 -5.66
CA GLN A 43 -14.52 4.55 -6.08
C GLN A 43 -15.33 3.31 -6.48
N THR A 44 -14.74 2.35 -7.18
CA THR A 44 -15.39 1.06 -7.47
C THR A 44 -15.75 0.31 -6.20
N LEU A 45 -14.88 0.34 -5.17
CA LEU A 45 -15.22 -0.29 -3.88
C LEU A 45 -16.36 0.43 -3.16
N ARG A 46 -16.44 1.76 -3.26
CA ARG A 46 -17.54 2.56 -2.69
C ARG A 46 -18.88 2.27 -3.32
N GLN A 47 -18.90 2.07 -4.65
CA GLN A 47 -20.10 1.73 -5.40
C GLN A 47 -20.60 0.30 -5.11
N ASN A 48 -19.81 -0.52 -4.40
CA ASN A 48 -20.14 -1.90 -4.07
C ASN A 48 -19.97 -2.16 -2.55
N PRO A 49 -20.78 -1.51 -1.69
CA PRO A 49 -20.57 -1.52 -0.24
C PRO A 49 -20.69 -2.92 0.38
N ASN A 50 -21.49 -3.81 -0.21
CA ASN A 50 -21.64 -5.20 0.22
C ASN A 50 -20.39 -6.06 -0.06
N ARG A 51 -19.51 -5.60 -0.96
CA ARG A 51 -18.29 -6.32 -1.32
C ARG A 51 -17.20 -6.07 -0.30
N ARG A 52 -16.71 -7.11 0.37
CA ARG A 52 -15.64 -7.01 1.38
C ARG A 52 -14.27 -6.93 0.71
N SER A 53 -13.85 -5.70 0.44
CA SER A 53 -12.64 -5.40 -0.32
C SER A 53 -11.86 -4.26 0.32
N ILE A 54 -10.55 -4.27 0.09
CA ILE A 54 -9.62 -3.26 0.56
C ILE A 54 -8.59 -2.93 -0.52
N VAL A 55 -8.17 -1.66 -0.58
CA VAL A 55 -7.02 -1.22 -1.34
C VAL A 55 -5.83 -1.07 -0.40
N VAL A 56 -4.75 -1.79 -0.67
CA VAL A 56 -3.47 -1.59 0.00
C VAL A 56 -2.60 -0.72 -0.89
N LEU A 57 -2.31 0.50 -0.44
CA LEU A 57 -1.57 1.52 -1.19
C LEU A 57 -0.15 1.65 -0.65
N ALA A 58 0.84 1.49 -1.52
CA ALA A 58 2.25 1.66 -1.21
C ALA A 58 2.91 2.49 -2.32
N THR A 59 3.18 3.77 -2.07
CA THR A 59 3.75 4.68 -3.09
C THR A 59 4.54 5.82 -2.45
N GLY A 60 5.27 6.59 -3.27
CA GLY A 60 5.99 7.79 -2.86
C GLY A 60 7.49 7.80 -3.19
N LEU A 61 8.12 6.63 -3.37
CA LEU A 61 9.54 6.55 -3.74
C LEU A 61 9.81 7.24 -5.07
N HIS A 62 9.08 6.91 -6.14
CA HIS A 62 9.27 7.54 -7.45
C HIS A 62 8.90 9.02 -7.49
N ASP A 63 8.23 9.53 -6.45
CA ASP A 63 7.88 10.94 -6.28
C ASP A 63 8.84 11.67 -5.34
N ASN A 64 10.04 11.11 -5.13
CA ASN A 64 11.08 11.65 -4.25
C ASN A 64 10.58 11.89 -2.81
N LEU A 65 9.68 11.03 -2.33
CA LEU A 65 9.11 11.11 -0.99
C LEU A 65 8.43 12.46 -0.70
N ASN A 66 7.81 13.04 -1.73
CA ASN A 66 7.11 14.31 -1.60
C ASN A 66 5.75 14.13 -0.89
N PHE A 67 5.76 14.29 0.43
CA PHE A 67 4.56 14.21 1.28
C PHE A 67 3.43 15.13 0.78
N ARG A 68 3.74 16.39 0.47
CA ARG A 68 2.71 17.36 0.02
C ARG A 68 2.04 16.91 -1.28
N ALA A 69 2.80 16.38 -2.24
CA ALA A 69 2.26 15.87 -3.49
C ALA A 69 1.36 14.65 -3.25
N MET A 70 1.79 13.69 -2.42
CA MET A 70 0.97 12.53 -2.04
C MET A 70 -0.33 12.96 -1.35
N GLN A 71 -0.22 13.87 -0.39
CA GLN A 71 -1.34 14.39 0.35
C GLN A 71 -2.37 15.05 -0.58
N GLN A 72 -1.94 16.00 -1.41
CA GLN A 72 -2.86 16.82 -2.22
C GLN A 72 -3.41 16.10 -3.44
N LYS A 73 -2.57 15.30 -4.12
CA LYS A 73 -2.93 14.72 -5.42
C LYS A 73 -3.50 13.31 -5.30
N VAL A 74 -3.06 12.54 -4.31
CA VAL A 74 -3.47 11.14 -4.16
C VAL A 74 -4.51 11.01 -3.04
N LEU A 75 -4.21 11.47 -1.83
CA LEU A 75 -4.97 11.11 -0.64
C LEU A 75 -6.18 12.01 -0.38
N LEU A 76 -6.02 13.34 -0.37
CA LEU A 76 -7.13 14.24 -0.05
C LEU A 76 -8.36 14.07 -0.96
N PRO A 77 -8.22 13.85 -2.29
CA PRO A 77 -9.37 13.57 -3.16
C PRO A 77 -10.14 12.31 -2.73
N LEU A 78 -9.45 11.31 -2.17
CA LEU A 78 -10.08 10.11 -1.63
C LEU A 78 -10.75 10.37 -0.28
N LEU A 79 -10.12 11.18 0.58
CA LEU A 79 -10.47 11.23 1.99
C LEU A 79 -11.54 12.27 2.34
N ARG A 80 -11.66 13.36 1.57
CA ARG A 80 -12.50 14.53 1.88
C ARG A 80 -14.01 14.25 1.97
N ASN A 81 -14.50 13.24 1.23
CA ASN A 81 -15.94 12.94 1.13
C ASN A 81 -16.31 11.56 1.66
N ARG A 82 -15.58 11.07 2.68
CA ARG A 82 -15.86 9.74 3.24
C ARG A 82 -17.13 9.74 4.08
N THR A 83 -17.95 8.71 3.88
CA THR A 83 -19.14 8.48 4.70
C THR A 83 -18.76 7.93 6.09
N ARG A 84 -19.69 8.00 7.05
CA ARG A 84 -19.50 7.38 8.38
C ARG A 84 -19.26 5.87 8.29
N GLU A 85 -19.86 5.20 7.31
CA GLU A 85 -19.64 3.78 7.04
C GLU A 85 -18.21 3.51 6.55
N GLU A 86 -17.64 4.39 5.72
CA GLU A 86 -16.24 4.25 5.28
C GLU A 86 -15.24 4.50 6.41
N LEU A 87 -15.62 5.29 7.41
CA LEU A 87 -14.80 5.50 8.61
C LEU A 87 -14.82 4.27 9.54
N SER A 88 -15.93 3.52 9.57
CA SER A 88 -16.02 2.29 10.37
C SER A 88 -15.44 1.07 9.66
N ARG A 89 -15.39 1.06 8.32
CA ARG A 89 -14.85 -0.04 7.51
C ARG A 89 -13.75 0.47 6.57
N PRO A 90 -12.46 0.32 6.94
CA PRO A 90 -11.36 0.87 6.15
C PRO A 90 -11.28 0.20 4.78
N ARG A 91 -11.57 0.97 3.72
CA ARG A 91 -11.42 0.57 2.31
C ARG A 91 -10.04 0.85 1.74
N LEU A 92 -9.25 1.65 2.46
CA LEU A 92 -7.90 2.05 2.10
C LEU A 92 -6.99 1.79 3.29
N VAL A 93 -5.86 1.17 3.03
CA VAL A 93 -4.77 0.98 3.97
C VAL A 93 -3.49 1.44 3.31
N TRP A 94 -2.68 2.18 4.04
CA TRP A 94 -1.37 2.62 3.58
C TRP A 94 -0.30 1.64 4.05
N MET A 95 0.67 1.32 3.20
CA MET A 95 1.87 0.59 3.59
C MET A 95 3.05 1.55 3.53
N SER A 96 3.78 1.69 4.63
CA SER A 96 4.91 2.62 4.71
C SER A 96 6.02 2.22 3.74
N VAL A 97 6.83 3.20 3.33
CA VAL A 97 7.99 2.95 2.45
C VAL A 97 9.05 2.14 3.21
N PRO A 98 9.62 1.07 2.61
CA PRO A 98 10.64 0.26 3.27
C PRO A 98 11.94 1.04 3.49
N CYS A 99 12.76 0.58 4.44
CA CYS A 99 14.11 1.09 4.62
C CYS A 99 14.91 0.88 3.33
N PRO A 100 15.63 1.90 2.82
CA PRO A 100 16.54 1.69 1.70
C PRO A 100 17.68 0.76 2.16
N GLY A 101 18.07 -0.17 1.30
CA GLY A 101 19.21 -1.05 1.56
C GLY A 101 20.54 -0.41 1.17
N LEU A 102 21.63 -1.08 1.57
CA LEU A 102 23.01 -0.59 1.37
C LEU A 102 23.37 -0.34 -0.10
N LEU A 103 22.79 -1.10 -1.03
CA LEU A 103 23.05 -0.99 -2.47
C LEU A 103 22.29 0.15 -3.16
N LYS A 104 21.57 0.99 -2.39
CA LYS A 104 20.81 2.14 -2.90
C LYS A 104 21.77 3.25 -3.34
N ASN A 105 22.30 3.16 -4.55
CA ASN A 105 23.27 4.13 -5.04
C ASN A 105 22.61 5.45 -5.52
N GLY A 106 23.23 6.57 -5.18
CA GLY A 106 23.11 7.84 -5.92
C GLY A 106 21.89 8.73 -5.66
N ASN A 107 20.84 8.26 -4.97
CA ASN A 107 19.67 9.10 -4.68
C ASN A 107 19.54 9.45 -3.20
N GLN A 108 20.28 10.48 -2.76
CA GLN A 108 20.22 10.98 -1.38
C GLN A 108 18.80 11.37 -0.94
N ARG A 109 17.92 11.76 -1.87
CA ARG A 109 16.51 12.11 -1.55
C ARG A 109 15.71 10.90 -1.06
N GLN A 110 16.17 9.68 -1.33
CA GLN A 110 15.54 8.43 -0.87
C GLN A 110 16.38 7.71 0.19
N GLY A 111 17.30 8.42 0.85
CA GLY A 111 18.05 7.90 1.99
C GLY A 111 17.19 7.58 3.20
N ARG A 112 17.77 6.85 4.16
CA ARG A 112 17.11 6.33 5.37
C ARG A 112 16.32 7.41 6.12
N GLU A 113 16.95 8.56 6.36
CA GLU A 113 16.39 9.68 7.12
C GLU A 113 15.20 10.30 6.39
N ASN A 114 15.30 10.43 5.07
CA ASN A 114 14.23 10.98 4.23
C ASN A 114 13.02 10.03 4.20
N VAL A 115 13.25 8.72 4.11
CA VAL A 115 12.19 7.70 4.21
C VAL A 115 11.53 7.75 5.59
N LEU A 116 12.31 7.82 6.67
CA LEU A 116 11.77 7.93 8.03
C LEU A 116 10.93 9.21 8.20
N ARG A 117 11.40 10.35 7.71
CA ARG A 117 10.65 11.61 7.76
C ARG A 117 9.34 11.48 7.00
N PHE A 118 9.37 10.99 5.77
CA PHE A 118 8.17 10.79 4.95
C PHE A 118 7.17 9.84 5.61
N ASN A 119 7.63 8.68 6.12
CA ASN A 119 6.77 7.73 6.81
C ASN A 119 6.12 8.34 8.06
N ARG A 120 6.84 9.16 8.84
CA ARG A 120 6.29 9.87 10.01
C ARG A 120 5.25 10.91 9.62
N GLU A 121 5.51 11.71 8.59
CA GLU A 121 4.56 12.71 8.08
C GLU A 121 3.28 12.04 7.55
N MET A 122 3.44 10.98 6.76
CA MET A 122 2.35 10.15 6.26
C MET A 122 1.55 9.54 7.41
N ALA A 123 2.20 8.90 8.38
CA ALA A 123 1.52 8.28 9.50
C ALA A 123 0.76 9.29 10.36
N ARG A 124 1.32 10.49 10.58
CA ARG A 124 0.65 11.58 11.29
C ARG A 124 -0.60 12.04 10.53
N PHE A 125 -0.48 12.30 9.24
CA PHE A 125 -1.60 12.70 8.39
C PHE A 125 -2.68 11.61 8.34
N LEU A 126 -2.32 10.38 8.02
CA LEU A 126 -3.28 9.28 7.86
C LEU A 126 -4.03 8.96 9.17
N ARG A 127 -3.39 9.16 10.33
CA ARG A 127 -4.04 9.03 11.64
C ARG A 127 -5.19 10.01 11.83
N THR A 128 -5.03 11.28 11.43
CA THR A 128 -6.14 12.27 11.53
C THR A 128 -7.30 11.89 10.63
N TRP A 129 -7.03 11.14 9.56
CA TRP A 129 -8.03 10.62 8.65
C TRP A 129 -8.40 9.16 8.94
N HIS A 130 -8.06 8.58 10.09
CA HIS A 130 -8.43 7.19 10.43
C HIS A 130 -8.07 6.16 9.33
N VAL A 131 -6.99 6.40 8.57
CA VAL A 131 -6.48 5.45 7.58
C VAL A 131 -5.40 4.60 8.25
N PRO A 132 -5.58 3.27 8.31
CA PRO A 132 -4.58 2.38 8.90
C PRO A 132 -3.27 2.41 8.12
N VAL A 133 -2.16 2.29 8.85
CA VAL A 133 -0.80 2.24 8.30
C VAL A 133 -0.18 0.91 8.68
N LEU A 134 0.22 0.12 7.68
CA LEU A 134 1.04 -1.06 7.84
C LEU A 134 2.51 -0.64 7.80
N GLU A 135 3.19 -0.86 8.92
CA GLU A 135 4.62 -0.59 9.10
C GLU A 135 5.43 -1.61 8.28
N ARG A 136 6.40 -1.11 7.50
CA ARG A 136 7.30 -1.92 6.67
C ARG A 136 8.75 -1.49 6.80
N PHE A 137 9.01 -0.27 7.28
CA PHE A 137 10.37 0.23 7.44
C PHE A 137 11.16 -0.65 8.40
N ASN A 138 10.66 -0.91 9.60
CA ASN A 138 11.36 -1.74 10.58
C ASN A 138 11.45 -3.20 10.13
N MET A 139 10.48 -3.68 9.34
CA MET A 139 10.55 -5.02 8.74
C MET A 139 11.73 -5.19 7.77
N THR A 140 12.21 -4.08 7.18
CA THR A 140 13.23 -4.05 6.14
C THR A 140 14.56 -3.48 6.61
N ASP A 141 14.60 -2.94 7.83
CA ASP A 141 15.80 -2.38 8.42
C ASP A 141 16.84 -3.48 8.67
N GLY A 142 18.07 -3.26 8.20
CA GLY A 142 19.15 -4.27 8.26
C GLY A 142 18.98 -5.45 7.30
N VAL A 143 17.92 -5.51 6.48
CA VAL A 143 17.71 -6.60 5.52
C VAL A 143 18.34 -6.24 4.17
N MET A 144 19.10 -7.17 3.59
CA MET A 144 19.70 -7.00 2.27
C MET A 144 18.61 -6.93 1.19
N SER A 145 18.62 -5.85 0.41
CA SER A 145 17.85 -5.71 -0.84
C SER A 145 18.74 -5.96 -2.05
N PHE A 146 18.15 -6.32 -3.18
CA PHE A 146 18.89 -6.64 -4.40
C PHE A 146 19.57 -5.42 -5.02
N ASP A 147 18.91 -4.26 -4.97
CA ASP A 147 19.32 -3.02 -5.63
C ASP A 147 19.18 -1.79 -4.71
N GLY A 148 19.08 -2.01 -3.40
CA GLY A 148 18.80 -0.96 -2.43
C GLY A 148 17.32 -0.60 -2.27
N THR A 149 16.42 -1.14 -3.12
CA THR A 149 14.98 -0.80 -3.11
C THR A 149 14.09 -2.04 -3.05
N HIS A 150 14.43 -3.08 -3.82
CA HIS A 150 13.62 -4.27 -4.00
C HIS A 150 14.14 -5.44 -3.16
N PHE A 151 13.22 -6.17 -2.53
CA PHE A 151 13.54 -7.24 -1.59
C PHE A 151 13.15 -8.61 -2.15
N GLY A 152 13.81 -9.65 -1.63
CA GLY A 152 13.55 -11.05 -1.96
C GLY A 152 12.15 -11.53 -1.61
N LEU A 153 11.84 -12.74 -2.09
CA LEU A 153 10.53 -13.38 -1.90
C LEU A 153 10.17 -13.54 -0.41
N GLY A 154 11.14 -13.89 0.44
CA GLY A 154 10.91 -14.10 1.88
C GLY A 154 10.31 -12.88 2.57
N LEU A 155 10.89 -11.70 2.35
CA LEU A 155 10.38 -10.47 2.97
C LEU A 155 9.02 -10.06 2.39
N ASN A 156 8.81 -10.21 1.09
CA ASN A 156 7.49 -9.93 0.50
C ASN A 156 6.40 -10.90 1.01
N ARG A 157 6.75 -12.17 1.30
CA ARG A 157 5.85 -13.12 1.98
C ARG A 157 5.53 -12.68 3.40
N ALA A 158 6.50 -12.20 4.16
CA ALA A 158 6.27 -11.66 5.50
C ALA A 158 5.34 -10.43 5.46
N ALA A 159 5.55 -9.50 4.52
CA ALA A 159 4.67 -8.36 4.32
C ALA A 159 3.25 -8.78 3.92
N ALA A 160 3.11 -9.77 3.04
CA ALA A 160 1.79 -10.33 2.69
C ALA A 160 1.10 -10.94 3.92
N GLN A 161 1.84 -11.63 4.78
CA GLN A 161 1.31 -12.21 6.00
C GLN A 161 0.79 -11.15 6.98
N VAL A 162 1.46 -9.99 7.08
CA VAL A 162 0.97 -8.83 7.86
C VAL A 162 -0.38 -8.34 7.33
N ILE A 163 -0.55 -8.24 6.01
CA ILE A 163 -1.83 -7.87 5.40
C ILE A 163 -2.92 -8.89 5.76
N LEU A 164 -2.61 -10.19 5.67
CA LEU A 164 -3.56 -11.26 6.01
C LEU A 164 -3.97 -11.23 7.50
N TYR A 165 -3.02 -10.96 8.40
CA TYR A 165 -3.34 -10.80 9.82
C TYR A 165 -4.23 -9.59 10.08
N TYR A 166 -3.94 -8.47 9.42
CA TYR A 166 -4.77 -7.29 9.52
C TYR A 166 -6.22 -7.56 9.04
N LEU A 167 -6.39 -8.25 7.91
CA LEU A 167 -7.72 -8.69 7.43
C LEU A 167 -8.43 -9.61 8.43
N ARG A 168 -7.68 -10.53 9.07
CA ARG A 168 -8.21 -11.39 10.13
C ARG A 168 -8.69 -10.57 11.32
N GLU A 169 -7.93 -9.58 11.76
CA GLU A 169 -8.33 -8.69 12.87
C GLU A 169 -9.59 -7.90 12.55
N LEU A 170 -9.72 -7.35 11.34
CA LEU A 170 -10.94 -6.66 10.91
C LEU A 170 -12.15 -7.59 11.00
N ARG A 171 -12.00 -8.85 10.57
CA ARG A 171 -13.07 -9.86 10.65
C ARG A 171 -13.45 -10.17 12.10
N LEU A 172 -12.46 -10.37 12.98
CA LEU A 172 -12.70 -10.64 14.41
C LEU A 172 -13.42 -9.47 15.10
N LYS A 173 -13.08 -8.23 14.73
CA LYS A 173 -13.69 -7.00 15.25
C LYS A 173 -15.03 -6.64 14.58
N ARG A 174 -15.53 -7.46 13.64
CA ARG A 174 -16.74 -7.18 12.83
C ARG A 174 -16.67 -5.87 12.02
N LEU A 175 -15.46 -5.47 11.65
CA LEU A 175 -15.16 -4.32 10.78
C LEU A 175 -14.92 -4.75 9.32
N TRP A 176 -15.06 -6.05 9.04
CA TRP A 176 -14.98 -6.67 7.71
C TRP A 176 -16.36 -7.09 7.21
#